data_AF-A0A7C6YG20-F1
#
_entry.id   AF-A0A7C6YG20-F1
#
_cell.length_a   1.000
_cell.length_b   1.000
_cell.length_c   1.000
_cell.angle_alpha   90.00
_cell.angle_beta   90.00
_cell.angle_gamma   90.00
#
_symmetry.space_group_name_H-M   'P 1'
#
loop_
_entity.id
_entity.type
_entity.pdbx_description
1 polymer ?
#
loop_
_entity_poly.entity_id
_entity_poly.type
_entity_poly.pdbx_seq_one_letter_code
_entity_poly.pdbx_strand_id
1 'polypeptide(L)'
;APNPVLTTLRYFREEYVAHIYERRCPARMCPELIAYYIEPQKCSKLCNVCVGSCPVEAIYTREDGLKAIDQSKCVKCDNCLKACPPQYYAVIKLSPPERLSQLERK
;
A
#
# COMPACT_ATOMS: atom_id res chain seq x y z
N ALA A 1 23.02 -3.11 30.12
CA ALA A 1 21.76 -2.69 29.47
C ALA A 1 21.64 -3.42 28.13
N PRO A 2 20.44 -3.82 27.69
CA PRO A 2 20.27 -4.38 26.34
C PRO A 2 20.71 -3.35 25.30
N ASN A 3 21.54 -3.77 24.34
CA ASN A 3 21.95 -2.92 23.21
C ASN A 3 20.87 -3.02 22.13
N PRO A 4 20.13 -1.95 21.81
CA PRO A 4 19.02 -2.00 20.84
C PRO A 4 19.46 -2.51 19.46
N VAL A 5 20.65 -2.13 18.99
CA VAL A 5 21.17 -2.52 17.67
C VAL A 5 21.45 -4.03 17.62
N LEU A 6 22.16 -4.56 18.61
CA LEU A 6 22.47 -5.99 18.65
C LEU A 6 21.21 -6.84 18.86
N THR A 7 20.24 -6.30 19.60
CA THR A 7 18.97 -6.98 19.88
C THR A 7 18.11 -7.07 18.61
N THR A 8 17.98 -5.98 17.84
CA THR A 8 17.19 -6.04 16.60
C THR A 8 17.85 -6.93 15.55
N LEU A 9 19.18 -6.92 15.44
CA LEU A 9 19.92 -7.83 14.56
C LEU A 9 19.80 -9.31 14.97
N ARG A 10 19.51 -9.60 16.24
CA ARG A 10 19.29 -10.97 16.73
C ARG A 10 17.90 -11.48 16.36
N TYR A 11 16.87 -10.65 16.53
CA TYR A 11 15.46 -11.08 16.40
C TYR A 11 14.81 -10.76 15.06
N PHE A 12 15.26 -9.69 14.37
CA PHE A 12 14.63 -9.19 13.15
C PHE A 12 15.59 -9.21 11.95
N ARG A 13 16.63 -10.06 11.98
CA ARG A 13 17.62 -10.18 10.89
C ARG A 13 16.96 -10.39 9.53
N GLU A 14 15.98 -11.28 9.49
CA GLU A 14 15.26 -11.63 8.25
C GLU A 14 14.51 -10.42 7.69
N GLU A 15 13.97 -9.56 8.54
CA GLU A 15 13.37 -8.31 8.08
C GLU A 15 14.42 -7.43 7.40
N TYR A 16 15.59 -7.20 8.02
CA TYR A 16 16.65 -6.41 7.38
C TYR A 16 17.08 -6.98 6.02
N VAL A 17 17.22 -8.31 5.93
CA VAL A 17 17.57 -8.99 4.67
C VAL A 17 16.49 -8.73 3.61
N ALA A 18 15.20 -8.84 3.95
CA ALA A 18 14.11 -8.55 3.02
C ALA A 18 14.09 -7.07 2.57
N HIS A 19 14.40 -6.13 3.47
CA HIS A 19 14.48 -4.71 3.11
C HIS A 19 15.63 -4.43 2.13
N ILE A 20 16.81 -5.01 2.39
CA ILE A 20 18.04 -4.71 1.63
C ILE A 20 18.04 -5.43 0.28
N TYR A 21 17.75 -6.72 0.25
CA TYR A 21 17.89 -7.54 -0.95
C TYR A 21 16.59 -7.68 -1.75
N GLU A 22 15.44 -7.75 -1.08
CA GLU A 22 14.14 -7.94 -1.75
C GLU A 22 13.35 -6.64 -1.95
N ARG A 23 13.84 -5.50 -1.42
CA ARG A 23 13.13 -4.21 -1.38
C ARG A 23 11.73 -4.35 -0.80
N ARG A 24 11.56 -5.26 0.15
CA ARG A 24 10.28 -5.64 0.72
C ARG A 24 10.29 -5.38 2.22
N CYS A 25 9.23 -4.75 2.71
CA CYS A 25 8.92 -4.69 4.14
C CYS A 25 7.86 -5.76 4.48
N PRO A 26 8.21 -6.87 5.18
CA PRO A 26 7.25 -7.88 5.61
C PRO A 26 6.14 -7.31 6.48
N ALA A 27 6.49 -6.39 7.38
CA ALA A 27 5.56 -5.69 8.27
C ALA A 27 4.72 -4.60 7.57
N ARG A 28 5.08 -4.21 6.34
CA ARG A 28 4.43 -3.11 5.56
C ARG A 28 4.34 -1.77 6.31
N MET A 29 5.34 -1.51 7.15
CA MET A 29 5.46 -0.29 7.97
C MET A 29 6.31 0.79 7.31
N CYS A 30 7.29 0.41 6.48
CA CYS A 30 8.17 1.36 5.81
C CYS A 30 7.46 2.00 4.61
N PRO A 31 7.22 3.33 4.61
CA PRO A 31 6.53 4.01 3.50
C PRO A 31 7.23 3.80 2.16
N GLU A 32 8.55 3.80 2.12
CA GLU A 32 9.30 3.68 0.87
C GLU A 32 9.23 2.30 0.22
N LEU A 33 8.83 1.27 0.97
CA LEU A 33 8.72 -0.11 0.47
C LEU A 33 7.27 -0.57 0.34
N ILE A 34 6.32 0.37 0.30
CA ILE A 34 4.92 0.05 0.09
C ILE A 34 4.31 0.89 -1.03
N ALA A 35 3.29 0.31 -1.67
CA ALA A 35 2.39 1.00 -2.57
C ALA A 35 0.95 0.63 -2.21
N TYR A 36 0.01 1.55 -2.44
CA TYR A 36 -1.42 1.25 -2.31
C TYR A 36 -1.98 0.94 -3.69
N TYR A 37 -2.78 -0.11 -3.77
CA TYR A 37 -3.45 -0.53 -4.99
C TYR A 37 -4.92 -0.78 -4.70
N ILE A 38 -5.80 -0.39 -5.63
CA ILE A 38 -7.22 -0.66 -5.56
C ILE A 38 -7.50 -1.82 -6.50
N GLU A 39 -7.87 -2.97 -5.93
CA GLU A 39 -8.15 -4.18 -6.69
C GLU A 39 -9.46 -4.03 -7.49
N PRO A 40 -9.40 -4.02 -8.84
CA PRO A 40 -10.57 -3.80 -9.70
C PRO A 40 -11.71 -4.78 -9.44
N GLN A 41 -11.38 -6.03 -9.13
CA GLN A 41 -12.34 -7.12 -8.95
C GLN A 41 -13.19 -6.98 -7.68
N LYS A 42 -12.71 -6.25 -6.68
CA LYS A 42 -13.41 -6.03 -5.40
C LYS A 42 -14.03 -4.65 -5.29
N CYS A 43 -13.57 -3.69 -6.11
CA CYS A 43 -14.00 -2.30 -6.02
C CYS A 43 -15.38 -2.09 -6.67
N SER A 44 -16.30 -1.44 -5.95
CA SER A 44 -17.58 -1.03 -6.52
C SER A 44 -17.48 0.31 -7.25
N LYS A 45 -17.98 0.35 -8.50
CA LYS A 45 -17.99 1.55 -9.36
C LYS A 45 -18.75 2.74 -8.77
N LEU A 46 -19.74 2.50 -7.92
CA LEU A 46 -20.57 3.55 -7.31
C LEU A 46 -20.01 4.07 -5.97
N CYS A 47 -19.01 3.39 -5.38
CA CYS A 47 -18.43 3.79 -4.09
C CYS A 47 -17.31 4.82 -4.28
N ASN A 48 -17.39 5.97 -3.61
CA ASN A 48 -16.39 7.06 -3.70
C ASN A 48 -15.73 7.40 -2.34
N VAL A 49 -15.90 6.55 -1.32
CA VAL A 49 -15.46 6.84 0.05
C VAL A 49 -13.93 7.06 0.14
N CYS A 50 -13.14 6.29 -0.62
CA CYS A 50 -11.70 6.44 -0.66
C CYS A 50 -11.24 7.75 -1.33
N VAL A 51 -12.01 8.27 -2.30
CA VAL A 51 -11.69 9.52 -3.01
C VAL A 51 -11.71 10.68 -2.01
N GLY A 52 -12.78 10.78 -1.22
CA GLY A 52 -12.94 11.83 -0.21
C GLY A 52 -12.02 11.68 1.02
N SER A 53 -11.47 10.48 1.28
CA SER A 53 -10.57 10.27 2.43
C SER A 53 -9.11 10.64 2.15
N CYS A 54 -8.76 10.88 0.88
CA CYS A 54 -7.38 11.18 0.49
C CYS A 54 -7.07 12.68 0.71
N PRO A 55 -6.15 13.04 1.63
CA PRO A 55 -5.85 14.44 1.95
C PRO A 55 -5.07 15.17 0.84
N VAL A 56 -4.54 14.43 -0.13
CA VAL A 56 -3.70 14.94 -1.23
C VAL A 56 -4.32 14.66 -2.60
N GLU A 57 -5.60 14.26 -2.62
CA GLU A 57 -6.36 14.01 -3.85
C GLU A 57 -5.65 13.06 -4.84
N ALA A 58 -4.92 12.08 -4.31
CA ALA A 58 -4.19 11.10 -5.12
C ALA A 58 -5.10 10.04 -5.75
N ILE A 59 -6.36 9.96 -5.34
CA ILE A 59 -7.31 8.93 -5.81
C ILE A 59 -8.25 9.54 -6.83
N TYR A 60 -8.30 8.93 -8.01
CA TYR A 60 -9.13 9.39 -9.11
C TYR A 60 -10.01 8.25 -9.64
N THR A 61 -11.06 8.60 -10.38
CA THR A 61 -11.94 7.64 -11.06
C THR A 61 -11.48 7.50 -12.51
N ARG A 62 -11.22 6.27 -12.94
CA ARG A 62 -10.88 5.91 -14.32
C ARG A 62 -12.12 5.91 -15.20
N GLU A 63 -11.91 5.81 -16.52
CA GLU A 63 -12.99 5.73 -17.51
C GLU A 63 -13.92 4.52 -17.31
N ASP A 64 -13.41 3.42 -16.74
CA ASP A 64 -14.19 2.21 -16.43
C ASP A 64 -15.09 2.35 -15.17
N GLY A 65 -15.04 3.51 -14.49
CA GLY A 65 -15.75 3.81 -13.25
C GLY A 65 -15.07 3.30 -11.97
N LEU A 66 -13.91 2.64 -12.10
CA LEU A 66 -13.13 2.15 -10.96
C LEU A 66 -12.15 3.21 -10.46
N LYS A 67 -11.72 3.04 -9.22
CA LYS A 67 -10.84 4.00 -8.56
C LYS A 67 -9.39 3.53 -8.71
N ALA A 68 -8.51 4.48 -8.97
CA ALA A 68 -7.08 4.25 -9.03
C ALA A 68 -6.33 5.29 -8.19
N ILE A 69 -5.09 4.98 -7.85
CA ILE A 69 -4.24 5.81 -7.00
C ILE A 69 -3.04 6.26 -7.82
N ASP A 70 -2.89 7.57 -7.96
CA ASP A 70 -1.68 8.21 -8.46
C ASP A 70 -0.56 8.07 -7.43
N GLN A 71 0.40 7.19 -7.72
CA GLN A 71 1.52 6.93 -6.81
C GLN A 71 2.47 8.12 -6.67
N SER A 72 2.49 9.05 -7.64
CA SER A 72 3.34 10.24 -7.56
C SER A 72 2.85 11.25 -6.51
N LYS A 73 1.54 11.26 -6.26
CA LYS A 73 0.89 12.11 -5.25
C LYS A 73 0.70 11.41 -3.91
N CYS A 74 0.65 10.08 -3.89
CA CYS A 74 0.31 9.32 -2.70
C CYS A 74 1.35 9.48 -1.58
N VAL A 75 0.96 10.12 -0.48
CA VAL A 75 1.77 10.27 0.74
C VAL A 75 1.67 9.07 1.69
N LYS A 76 1.06 7.96 1.24
CA LYS A 76 1.01 6.66 1.92
C LYS A 76 0.37 6.68 3.34
N CYS A 77 -0.58 7.59 3.57
CA CYS A 77 -1.18 7.90 4.88
C CYS A 77 -2.24 6.92 5.43
N ASP A 78 -2.46 5.75 4.83
CA ASP A 78 -3.42 4.73 5.27
C ASP A 78 -4.93 5.07 5.19
N ASN A 79 -5.30 6.32 4.89
CA ASN A 79 -6.71 6.73 4.92
C ASN A 79 -7.60 5.96 3.95
N CYS A 80 -7.14 5.71 2.72
CA CYS A 80 -7.92 4.96 1.74
C CYS A 80 -8.14 3.50 2.15
N LEU A 81 -7.14 2.88 2.80
CA LEU A 81 -7.23 1.52 3.31
C LEU A 81 -8.27 1.41 4.42
N LYS A 82 -8.25 2.34 5.38
CA LYS A 82 -9.20 2.38 6.50
C LYS A 82 -10.61 2.75 6.06
N ALA A 83 -10.73 3.63 5.08
CA ALA A 83 -12.01 4.13 4.60
C ALA A 83 -12.71 3.15 3.64
N CYS A 84 -11.98 2.20 3.05
CA CYS A 84 -12.58 1.20 2.18
C CYS A 84 -13.55 0.31 2.99
N PRO A 85 -14.83 0.21 2.60
CA PRO A 85 -15.79 -0.58 3.37
C PRO A 85 -15.36 -2.06 3.48
N PRO A 86 -15.61 -2.71 4.63
CA PRO A 86 -15.20 -4.08 4.87
C PRO A 86 -15.90 -5.08 3.94
N GLN A 87 -17.05 -4.73 3.35
CA GLN A 87 -17.68 -5.59 2.34
C GLN A 87 -16.86 -5.72 1.04
N TYR A 88 -15.95 -4.78 0.78
CA TYR A 88 -15.13 -4.77 -0.44
C TYR A 88 -13.69 -5.11 -0.13
N TYR A 89 -13.09 -4.50 0.91
CA TYR A 89 -11.64 -4.57 1.17
C TYR A 89 -10.79 -4.45 -0.11
N ALA A 90 -11.18 -3.51 -0.99
CA ALA A 90 -10.60 -3.37 -2.32
C ALA A 90 -9.22 -2.69 -2.29
N VAL A 91 -8.93 -1.88 -1.27
CA VAL A 91 -7.63 -1.22 -1.13
C VAL A 91 -6.66 -2.18 -0.46
N ILE A 92 -5.50 -2.43 -1.06
CA ILE A 92 -4.46 -3.31 -0.51
C ILE A 92 -3.11 -2.60 -0.44
N LYS A 93 -2.32 -2.96 0.59
CA LYS A 93 -0.89 -2.59 0.68
C LYS A 93 -0.04 -3.63 -0.02
N LEU A 94 0.69 -3.18 -1.03
CA LEU A 94 1.70 -3.96 -1.73
C LEU A 94 3.07 -3.71 -1.10
N SER A 95 3.89 -4.75 -1.09
CA SER A 95 5.30 -4.74 -0.68
C SER A 95 5.93 -5.97 -1.34
N PRO A 96 6.91 -5.82 -2.24
CA PRO A 96 7.56 -4.58 -2.65
C PRO A 96 6.68 -3.71 -3.57
N PRO A 97 6.93 -2.39 -3.69
CA PRO A 97 6.10 -1.47 -4.47
C PRO A 97 6.10 -1.80 -5.98
N GLU A 98 7.17 -2.41 -6.50
CA GLU A 98 7.32 -2.79 -7.90
C GLU A 98 6.23 -3.78 -8.38
N ARG A 99 5.59 -4.50 -7.45
CA ARG A 99 4.44 -5.38 -7.77
C ARG A 99 3.26 -4.65 -8.40
N LEU A 100 3.15 -3.34 -8.20
CA LEU A 100 2.12 -2.52 -8.84
C LEU A 100 2.16 -2.66 -10.38
N SER A 101 3.36 -2.55 -10.96
CA SER A 101 3.56 -2.65 -12.41
C SER A 101 3.12 -3.99 -13.01
N GLN A 102 3.14 -5.05 -12.21
CA GLN A 102 2.71 -6.39 -12.62
C GLN A 102 1.18 -6.53 -12.59
N LEU A 103 0.52 -5.84 -11.65
CA LEU A 103 -0.92 -5.84 -11.49
C LEU A 103 -1.62 -4.92 -12.49
N GLU A 104 -0.99 -3.81 -12.87
CA GLU A 104 -1.54 -2.89 -13.88
C GLU A 104 -1.47 -3.43 -15.31
N ARG A 105 -0.62 -4.44 -15.57
CA ARG A 105 -0.50 -5.10 -16.87
C ARG A 105 -1.49 -6.25 -17.08
N LYS A 106 -2.22 -6.64 -16.04
CA LYS A 106 -3.22 -7.72 -16.07
C LYS A 106 -4.62 -7.14 -16.27
#